data_AF-A0A812YYL4-F1
#
_entry.id   AF-A0A812YYL4-F1
#
_cell.length_a   1.000
_cell.length_b   1.000
_cell.length_c   1.000
_cell.angle_alpha   90.00
_cell.angle_beta   90.00
_cell.angle_gamma   90.00
#
_symmetry.space_group_name_H-M   'P 1'
#
loop_
_entity.id
_entity.type
_entity.pdbx_description
1 polymer ?
#
loop_
_entity_poly.entity_id
_entity_poly.type
_entity_poly.pdbx_seq_one_letter_code
_entity_poly.pdbx_strand_id
1 'polypeptide(L)'
;MDGTDHCYTHGGPKGHHSEWDSKIFNYLKYEVLRFLLSNVKWWLEEYQFDGFRFDGITSMLYQSHGIGKGYTGGYHEYFGPDADIDSPLAEYVTTACEFSSF
;
A
#
# COMPACT_ATOMS: atom_id res chain seq x y z
N MET A 1 -19.04 -8.19 -10.21
CA MET A 1 -17.80 -8.80 -9.68
C MET A 1 -17.68 -10.18 -10.31
N ASP A 2 -16.52 -10.50 -10.86
CA ASP A 2 -16.26 -11.70 -11.68
C ASP A 2 -15.98 -12.99 -10.87
N GLY A 3 -16.15 -12.95 -9.55
CA GLY A 3 -16.05 -14.11 -8.67
C GLY A 3 -14.62 -14.59 -8.37
N THR A 4 -13.60 -13.88 -8.85
CA THR A 4 -12.19 -14.27 -8.62
C THR A 4 -11.64 -13.70 -7.31
N ASP A 5 -10.84 -14.48 -6.56
CA ASP A 5 -10.27 -14.02 -5.28
C ASP A 5 -9.22 -12.91 -5.43
N HIS A 6 -8.79 -12.66 -6.67
CA HIS A 6 -7.60 -11.91 -7.04
C HIS A 6 -7.93 -10.69 -7.91
N CYS A 7 -9.16 -10.17 -7.86
CA CYS A 7 -9.53 -8.97 -8.64
C CYS A 7 -8.62 -7.78 -8.28
N TYR A 8 -8.70 -7.31 -7.03
CA TYR A 8 -7.92 -6.20 -6.50
C TYR A 8 -6.77 -6.63 -5.60
N THR A 9 -6.74 -7.91 -5.23
CA THR A 9 -5.85 -8.46 -4.20
C THR A 9 -4.89 -9.47 -4.82
N HIS A 10 -3.81 -9.80 -4.11
CA HIS A 10 -2.98 -10.93 -4.54
C HIS A 10 -3.77 -12.24 -4.43
N GLY A 11 -3.45 -13.21 -5.28
CA GLY A 11 -4.00 -14.56 -5.16
C GLY A 11 -3.25 -15.40 -4.13
N GLY A 12 -3.95 -16.34 -3.50
CA GLY A 12 -3.36 -17.29 -2.56
C GLY A 12 -2.89 -16.64 -1.24
N PRO A 13 -1.94 -17.26 -0.51
CA PRO A 13 -1.54 -16.81 0.83
C PRO A 13 -0.98 -15.39 0.89
N LYS A 14 -0.40 -14.88 -0.20
CA LYS A 14 0.11 -13.50 -0.31
C LYS A 14 -1.00 -12.45 -0.32
N GLY A 15 -2.24 -12.84 -0.63
CA GLY A 15 -3.40 -11.95 -0.64
C GLY A 15 -4.05 -11.77 0.71
N HIS A 16 -3.53 -12.41 1.77
CA HIS A 16 -4.18 -12.44 3.06
C HIS A 16 -3.20 -12.06 4.18
N HIS A 17 -3.56 -11.04 4.94
CA HIS A 17 -2.85 -10.61 6.13
C HIS A 17 -3.40 -11.39 7.33
N SER A 18 -2.72 -12.47 7.71
CA SER A 18 -3.20 -13.43 8.72
C SER A 18 -3.49 -12.81 10.09
N GLU A 19 -2.77 -11.77 10.50
CA GLU A 19 -3.00 -11.12 11.80
C GLU A 19 -4.21 -10.17 11.80
N TRP A 20 -4.59 -9.64 10.63
CA TRP A 20 -5.63 -8.61 10.51
C TRP A 20 -6.89 -9.14 9.84
N ASP A 21 -6.92 -10.45 9.54
CA ASP A 21 -7.99 -11.12 8.76
C ASP A 21 -8.43 -10.30 7.53
N SER A 22 -7.46 -9.68 6.87
CA SER A 22 -7.67 -8.67 5.83
C SER A 22 -7.04 -9.10 4.53
N LYS A 23 -7.55 -8.58 3.40
CA LYS A 23 -6.95 -8.84 2.08
C LYS A 23 -5.90 -7.79 1.73
N ILE A 24 -4.82 -8.23 1.10
CA ILE A 24 -3.70 -7.38 0.68
C ILE A 24 -3.89 -7.01 -0.79
N PHE A 25 -3.93 -5.70 -1.06
CA PHE A 25 -4.05 -5.16 -2.42
C PHE A 25 -2.84 -5.54 -3.28
N ASN A 26 -3.10 -5.81 -4.56
CA ASN A 26 -2.04 -6.04 -5.52
C ASN A 26 -1.64 -4.74 -6.20
N TYR A 27 -0.64 -4.05 -5.65
CA TYR A 27 -0.15 -2.78 -6.16
C TYR A 27 0.48 -2.90 -7.56
N LEU A 28 0.89 -4.09 -8.00
CA LEU A 28 1.40 -4.31 -9.36
C LEU A 28 0.31 -4.20 -10.43
N LYS A 29 -0.98 -4.20 -10.04
CA LYS A 29 -2.09 -4.03 -10.97
C LYS A 29 -2.40 -2.56 -11.16
N TYR A 30 -2.30 -2.10 -12.41
CA TYR A 30 -2.65 -0.74 -12.79
C TYR A 30 -4.08 -0.34 -12.38
N GLU A 31 -5.05 -1.26 -12.49
CA GLU A 31 -6.44 -1.00 -12.08
C GLU A 31 -6.60 -0.78 -10.57
N VAL A 32 -5.76 -1.43 -9.75
CA VAL A 32 -5.73 -1.22 -8.29
C VAL A 32 -5.16 0.16 -7.98
N LEU A 33 -4.04 0.53 -8.61
CA LEU A 33 -3.45 1.87 -8.46
C LEU A 33 -4.43 2.95 -8.89
N ARG A 34 -5.10 2.79 -10.03
CA ARG A 34 -6.11 3.72 -10.53
C ARG A 34 -7.24 3.88 -9.53
N PHE A 35 -7.76 2.78 -8.98
CA PHE A 35 -8.80 2.83 -7.95
C PHE A 35 -8.35 3.60 -6.70
N LEU A 36 -7.15 3.31 -6.19
CA LEU A 36 -6.62 3.95 -4.99
C LEU A 36 -6.33 5.45 -5.19
N LEU A 37 -5.75 5.83 -6.34
CA LEU A 37 -5.50 7.24 -6.68
C LEU A 37 -6.81 8.01 -6.89
N SER A 38 -7.78 7.40 -7.58
CA SER A 38 -9.10 7.99 -7.73
C SER A 38 -9.81 8.18 -6.39
N ASN A 39 -9.61 7.26 -5.43
CA ASN A 39 -10.18 7.42 -4.09
C ASN A 39 -9.57 8.61 -3.34
N VAL A 40 -8.25 8.76 -3.36
CA VAL A 40 -7.54 9.92 -2.77
C VAL A 40 -8.05 11.22 -3.41
N LYS A 41 -8.09 11.28 -4.75
CA LYS A 41 -8.57 12.46 -5.47
C LYS A 41 -10.03 12.80 -5.13
N TRP A 42 -10.90 11.81 -5.03
CA TRP A 42 -12.31 12.00 -4.68
C TRP A 42 -12.48 12.65 -3.31
N TRP A 43 -11.72 12.20 -2.31
CA TRP A 43 -11.75 12.80 -0.97
C TRP A 43 -11.23 14.25 -0.97
N LEU A 44 -10.20 14.55 -1.75
CA LEU A 44 -9.71 15.93 -1.90
C LEU A 44 -10.75 16.83 -2.58
N GLU A 45 -11.30 16.41 -3.72
CA GLU A 45 -12.19 17.25 -4.51
C GLU A 45 -13.54 17.48 -3.82
N GLU A 46 -14.16 16.43 -3.28
CA GLU A 46 -15.54 16.56 -2.77
C GLU A 46 -15.64 16.98 -1.31
N TYR A 47 -14.64 16.62 -0.51
CA TYR A 47 -14.65 16.92 0.92
C TYR A 47 -13.58 17.94 1.33
N GLN A 48 -12.72 18.37 0.40
CA GLN A 48 -11.72 19.42 0.62
C GLN A 48 -10.84 19.13 1.84
N PHE A 49 -10.41 17.86 1.98
CA PHE A 49 -9.45 17.48 3.01
C PHE A 49 -8.07 18.09 2.73
N ASP A 50 -7.41 18.62 3.75
CA ASP A 50 -6.08 19.21 3.63
C ASP A 50 -4.92 18.19 3.58
N GLY A 51 -5.24 16.89 3.61
CA GLY A 51 -4.23 15.84 3.55
C GLY A 51 -4.69 14.47 4.00
N PHE A 52 -3.82 13.48 3.83
CA PHE A 52 -4.07 12.09 4.20
C PHE A 52 -3.02 11.57 5.16
N ARG A 53 -3.46 10.68 6.05
CA ARG A 53 -2.60 9.78 6.80
C ARG A 53 -2.82 8.37 6.25
N PHE A 54 -1.82 7.83 5.58
CA PHE A 54 -1.83 6.42 5.21
C PHE A 54 -1.52 5.58 6.44
N ASP A 55 -2.45 4.72 6.84
CA ASP A 55 -2.25 3.77 7.94
C ASP A 55 -1.67 2.46 7.41
N GLY A 56 -0.88 1.78 8.23
CA GLY A 56 -0.28 0.50 7.85
C GLY A 56 0.80 0.58 6.77
N ILE A 57 1.42 1.74 6.53
CA ILE A 57 2.50 1.90 5.53
C ILE A 57 3.62 0.86 5.74
N THR A 58 3.96 0.52 6.99
CA THR A 58 4.94 -0.54 7.29
C THR A 58 4.49 -1.90 6.77
N SER A 59 3.20 -2.21 6.86
CA SER A 59 2.62 -3.45 6.32
C SER A 59 2.65 -3.45 4.77
N MET A 60 2.60 -2.28 4.16
CA MET A 60 2.64 -2.11 2.71
C MET A 60 4.09 -2.12 2.18
N LEU A 61 5.06 -1.58 2.93
CA LEU A 61 6.47 -1.47 2.50
C LEU A 61 7.29 -2.75 2.74
N TYR A 62 6.89 -3.63 3.66
CA TYR A 62 7.66 -4.83 4.00
C TYR A 62 6.81 -6.08 3.87
N GLN A 63 7.36 -7.15 3.27
CA GLN A 63 6.67 -8.43 3.13
C GLN A 63 6.40 -9.10 4.49
N SER A 64 7.29 -8.88 5.46
CA SER A 64 7.09 -9.28 6.85
C SER A 64 5.99 -8.49 7.58
N HIS A 65 5.43 -7.47 6.93
CA HIS A 65 4.49 -6.51 7.51
C HIS A 65 4.99 -5.80 8.78
N GLY A 66 6.31 -5.78 9.00
CA GLY A 66 6.94 -5.28 10.22
C GLY A 66 6.90 -6.26 11.40
N ILE A 67 6.39 -7.48 11.21
CA ILE A 67 6.29 -8.51 12.25
C ILE A 67 7.67 -9.17 12.45
N GLY A 68 8.16 -9.16 13.69
CA GLY A 68 9.40 -9.85 14.07
C GLY A 68 10.69 -9.16 13.64
N LYS A 69 10.62 -7.93 13.11
CA LYS A 69 11.79 -7.10 12.76
C LYS A 69 11.96 -5.98 13.80
N GLY A 70 13.13 -5.91 14.42
CA GLY A 70 13.53 -4.74 15.21
C GLY A 70 14.17 -3.72 14.28
N TYR A 71 13.53 -2.56 14.10
CA TYR A 71 14.15 -1.43 13.39
C TYR A 71 15.15 -0.76 14.33
N THR A 72 16.38 -1.25 14.37
CA THR A 72 17.46 -0.72 15.23
C THR A 72 18.10 0.54 14.65
N GLY A 73 17.73 0.90 13.41
CA GLY A 73 18.21 2.11 12.71
C GLY A 73 19.30 1.82 11.68
N GLY A 74 19.60 0.55 11.43
CA GLY A 74 20.54 0.17 10.36
C GLY A 74 19.89 0.30 8.99
N TYR A 75 20.52 1.01 8.05
CA TYR A 75 20.02 1.17 6.67
C TYR A 75 19.70 -0.17 5.97
N HIS A 76 20.45 -1.22 6.28
CA HIS A 76 20.25 -2.56 5.73
C HIS A 76 18.93 -3.22 6.17
N GLU A 77 18.30 -2.73 7.24
CA GLU A 77 16.99 -3.20 7.70
C GLU A 77 15.86 -2.62 6.85
N TYR A 78 16.05 -1.40 6.31
CA TYR A 78 15.07 -0.69 5.48
C TYR A 78 15.19 -1.00 3.98
N PHE A 79 16.40 -1.26 3.49
CA PHE A 79 16.68 -1.54 2.07
C PHE A 79 17.11 -2.99 1.81
N GLY A 80 16.68 -3.89 2.69
CA GLY A 80 16.93 -5.33 2.54
C GLY A 80 15.95 -6.02 1.58
N PRO A 81 16.14 -7.32 1.32
CA PRO A 81 15.27 -8.12 0.44
C PRO A 81 13.82 -8.29 0.96
N ASP A 82 13.55 -7.87 2.20
CA ASP A 82 12.22 -7.87 2.80
C ASP A 82 11.41 -6.60 2.45
N ALA A 83 12.09 -5.55 2.02
CA ALA A 83 11.46 -4.31 1.59
C ALA A 83 10.91 -4.47 0.17
N ASP A 84 9.65 -4.13 -0.03
CA ASP A 84 8.96 -4.16 -1.32
C ASP A 84 9.26 -2.88 -2.12
N ILE A 85 10.56 -2.61 -2.33
CA ILE A 85 11.04 -1.38 -2.99
C ILE A 85 10.73 -1.34 -4.48
N ASP A 86 10.52 -2.50 -5.10
CA ASP A 86 10.21 -2.64 -6.52
C ASP A 86 8.70 -2.51 -6.80
N SER A 87 7.88 -2.47 -5.75
CA SER A 87 6.45 -2.25 -5.89
C SER A 87 6.18 -0.78 -6.20
N PRO A 88 5.24 -0.47 -7.12
CA PRO A 88 4.83 0.90 -7.45
C PRO A 88 4.11 1.60 -6.29
N LEU A 89 4.06 0.96 -5.12
CA LEU A 89 3.54 1.53 -3.89
C LEU A 89 4.25 2.83 -3.49
N ALA A 90 5.57 2.89 -3.58
CA ALA A 90 6.32 4.09 -3.20
C ALA A 90 5.94 5.28 -4.13
N GLU A 91 5.79 5.01 -5.42
CA GLU A 91 5.31 5.97 -6.41
C GLU A 91 3.87 6.40 -6.12
N TYR A 92 2.99 5.45 -5.77
CA TYR A 92 1.61 5.72 -5.36
C TYR A 92 1.53 6.68 -4.17
N VAL A 93 2.26 6.39 -3.08
CA VAL A 93 2.26 7.23 -1.87
C VAL A 93 2.81 8.61 -2.19
N THR A 94 3.90 8.70 -2.96
CA THR A 94 4.49 9.98 -3.37
C THR A 94 3.50 10.81 -4.17
N THR A 95 2.89 10.23 -5.20
CA THR A 95 1.91 10.89 -6.06
C THR A 95 0.69 11.34 -5.27
N ALA A 96 0.21 10.50 -4.34
CA ALA A 96 -0.92 10.85 -3.50
C ALA A 96 -0.63 12.02 -2.54
N CYS A 97 0.60 12.10 -2.00
CA CYS A 97 1.05 13.24 -1.20
C CYS A 97 1.18 14.53 -2.02
N GLU A 98 1.64 14.45 -3.27
CA GLU A 98 1.71 15.61 -4.17
C GLU A 98 0.32 16.18 -4.45
N PHE A 99 -0.69 15.34 -4.65
CA PHE A 99 -2.06 15.81 -4.84
C PHE A 99 -2.64 16.57 -3.64
N SER A 100 -2.25 16.23 -2.41
CA SER A 100 -2.69 16.95 -1.21
C SER A 100 -1.94 18.27 -0.96
N SER A 101 -0.90 18.58 -1.74
CA SER A 101 -0.06 19.77 -1.50
C SER A 101 -0.48 21.00 -2.32
N PHE A 102 -1.58 20.92 -3.07
CA PHE A 102 -2.16 22.02 -3.86
C PHE A 102 -3.44 22.54 -3.21
#